data_AF-A0A1I6ZYJ3-F1
#
_entry.id   AF-A0A1I6ZYJ3-F1
#
_cell.length_a   1.000
_cell.length_b   1.000
_cell.length_c   1.000
_cell.angle_alpha   90.00
_cell.angle_beta   90.00
_cell.angle_gamma   90.00
#
_symmetry.space_group_name_H-M   'P 1'
#
loop_
_entity.id
_entity.type
_entity.pdbx_description
1 polymer ?
#
loop_
_entity_poly.entity_id
_entity_poly.type
_entity_poly.pdbx_seq_one_letter_code
_entity_poly.pdbx_strand_id
1 'polypeptide(L)' 'MHTYNKIMQVFWLALVVLSFIYITYMGITEGFETWLSFYLLPVFAFCFWMIRRWMMKRMLKHQQYLEEQAKNK' A
#
# COMPACT_ATOMS: atom_id res chain seq x y z
N MET A 1 6.65 -10.64 14.53
CA MET A 1 6.13 -9.27 14.26
C MET A 1 6.43 -8.78 12.83
N HIS A 2 7.60 -9.04 12.23
CA HIS A 2 7.96 -8.53 10.89
C HIS A 2 7.28 -9.22 9.69
N THR A 3 7.17 -10.55 9.73
CA THR A 3 6.70 -11.33 8.57
C THR A 3 5.23 -11.10 8.28
N TYR A 4 4.39 -11.01 9.32
CA TYR A 4 2.96 -10.71 9.20
C TYR A 4 2.72 -9.35 8.55
N ASN A 5 3.45 -8.31 8.98
CA ASN A 5 3.35 -6.98 8.37
C ASN A 5 3.86 -6.93 6.93
N LYS A 6 4.86 -7.75 6.59
CA LYS A 6 5.36 -7.90 5.20
C LYS A 6 4.31 -8.56 4.30
N ILE A 7 3.70 -9.66 4.77
CA ILE A 7 2.65 -10.39 4.04
C ILE A 7 1.42 -9.49 3.86
N MET A 8 1.00 -8.82 4.93
CA MET A 8 -0.11 -7.87 4.88
C MET A 8 0.16 -6.75 3.86
N GLN A 9 1.37 -6.18 3.81
CA GLN A 9 1.73 -5.20 2.79
C GLN A 9 1.61 -5.75 1.37
N VAL A 10 2.11 -6.95 1.11
CA VAL A 10 2.05 -7.57 -0.23
C VAL A 10 0.60 -7.85 -0.62
N PHE A 11 -0.23 -8.30 0.33
CA PHE A 11 -1.67 -8.49 0.12
C PHE A 11 -2.37 -7.20 -0.31
N TRP A 12 -2.13 -6.10 0.40
CA TRP A 12 -2.70 -4.80 0.02
C TRP A 12 -2.20 -4.29 -1.34
N LEU A 13 -0.94 -4.59 -1.70
CA LEU A 13 -0.39 -4.26 -3.01
C LEU A 13 -1.13 -5.04 -4.10
N ALA A 14 -1.31 -6.34 -3.90
CA ALA A 14 -2.05 -7.20 -4.82
C ALA A 14 -3.50 -6.73 -4.99
N LEU A 15 -4.15 -6.29 -3.91
CA LEU A 15 -5.51 -5.76 -3.94
C LEU A 15 -5.60 -4.49 -4.80
N VAL A 16 -4.67 -3.54 -4.63
CA VAL A 16 -4.61 -2.32 -5.46
C VAL A 16 -4.38 -2.66 -6.93
N VAL A 17 -3.47 -3.60 -7.24
CA VAL A 17 -3.18 -4.02 -8.61
C VAL A 17 -4.39 -4.70 -9.25
N LEU A 18 -5.08 -5.59 -8.53
CA LEU A 18 -6.29 -6.25 -9.00
C LEU A 18 -7.43 -5.26 -9.23
N SER A 19 -7.64 -4.30 -8.31
CA SER A 19 -8.65 -3.24 -8.48
C SER A 19 -8.33 -2.35 -9.68
N PHE A 20 -7.05 -2.01 -9.90
CA PHE A 20 -6.62 -1.25 -11.08
C PHE A 20 -6.93 -2.00 -12.38
N ILE A 21 -6.59 -3.29 -12.45
CA ILE A 21 -6.90 -4.14 -13.62
C ILE A 21 -8.41 -4.22 -13.85
N TYR A 22 -9.21 -4.39 -12.79
CA TYR A 22 -10.66 -4.44 -12.88
C TYR A 22 -11.27 -3.16 -13.45
N ILE A 23 -10.84 -2.00 -12.95
CA ILE A 23 -11.27 -0.68 -13.45
C ILE A 23 -10.81 -0.47 -14.89
N THR A 24 -9.61 -0.96 -15.25
CA THR A 24 -9.10 -0.92 -16.63
C THR A 24 -9.98 -1.75 -17.56
N TYR A 25 -10.35 -2.96 -17.15
CA TYR A 25 -11.22 -3.85 -17.92
C TYR A 25 -12.61 -3.23 -18.12
N MET A 26 -13.21 -2.71 -17.04
CA MET A 26 -14.50 -1.99 -17.09
C MET A 26 -14.46 -0.78 -18.00
N GLY A 27 -13.38 0.01 -17.97
CA GLY A 27 -13.20 1.15 -18.88
C GLY A 27 -13.14 0.75 -20.35
N ILE A 28 -12.58 -0.42 -20.67
CA ILE A 28 -12.54 -0.95 -22.04
C ILE A 28 -13.93 -1.46 -22.47
N THR A 29 -14.70 -2.09 -21.59
CA THR A 29 -16.00 -2.70 -21.94
C THR A 29 -17.16 -1.70 -21.93
N GLU A 30 -17.19 -0.74 -21.00
CA GLU A 30 -18.30 0.21 -20.81
C GLU A 30 -18.00 1.63 -21.31
N GLY A 31 -16.76 1.90 -21.70
CA GLY A 31 -16.32 3.21 -22.20
C GLY A 31 -15.57 4.03 -21.15
N PHE A 32 -14.42 4.58 -21.56
CA PHE A 32 -13.53 5.34 -20.69
C PHE A 32 -14.08 6.70 -20.24
N GLU A 33 -15.09 7.25 -20.90
CA GLU A 33 -15.66 8.58 -20.58
C GLU A 33 -16.24 8.63 -19.16
N THR A 34 -16.88 7.56 -18.70
CA THR A 34 -17.47 7.46 -17.36
C THR A 34 -16.48 6.90 -16.34
N TRP A 35 -15.62 5.97 -16.78
CA TRP A 35 -14.75 5.19 -15.90
C TRP A 35 -13.39 5.84 -15.58
N LEU A 36 -12.95 6.84 -16.36
CA LEU A 36 -11.70 7.60 -16.10
C LEU A 36 -11.70 8.31 -14.75
N SER A 37 -12.83 8.86 -14.30
CA SER A 37 -12.92 9.50 -12.99
C SER A 37 -12.73 8.50 -11.84
N PHE A 38 -13.11 7.24 -12.05
CA PHE A 38 -12.92 6.16 -11.07
C PHE A 38 -11.47 5.67 -10.99
N TYR A 39 -10.58 6.06 -11.92
CA TYR A 39 -9.13 5.79 -11.80
C TYR A 39 -8.46 6.57 -10.68
N LEU A 40 -9.06 7.68 -10.21
CA LEU A 40 -8.53 8.38 -9.05
C LEU A 40 -8.52 7.48 -7.81
N LEU A 41 -9.52 6.63 -7.61
CA LEU A 41 -9.61 5.72 -6.47
C LEU A 41 -8.43 4.73 -6.34
N PRO A 42 -8.10 3.91 -7.35
CA PRO A 42 -6.96 2.99 -7.26
C PRO A 42 -5.62 3.75 -7.19
N VAL A 43 -5.51 4.94 -7.82
CA VAL A 43 -4.32 5.79 -7.71
C VAL A 43 -4.15 6.30 -6.28
N PHE A 44 -5.20 6.81 -5.66
CA PHE A 44 -5.18 7.21 -4.26
C PHE A 44 -4.89 6.03 -3.33
N ALA A 45 -5.52 4.87 -3.56
CA ALA A 45 -5.28 3.66 -2.78
C ALA A 45 -3.82 3.19 -2.91
N PHE A 46 -3.22 3.28 -4.10
CA PHE A 46 -1.81 3.00 -4.33
C PHE A 46 -0.90 3.96 -3.56
N CYS A 47 -1.17 5.26 -3.62
CA CYS A 47 -0.46 6.27 -2.84
C CYS A 47 -0.56 6.00 -1.34
N PHE A 48 -1.76 5.66 -0.85
CA PHE A 48 -1.99 5.34 0.55
C PHE A 48 -1.20 4.10 1.00
N TRP A 49 -1.18 3.07 0.15
CA TRP A 49 -0.38 1.88 0.38
C TRP A 49 1.12 2.20 0.46
N MET A 50 1.62 3.07 -0.43
CA MET A 50 3.01 3.51 -0.43
C MET A 50 3.38 4.29 0.85
N ILE A 51 2.51 5.20 1.30
CA ILE A 51 2.70 5.96 2.55
C ILE A 51 2.70 5.02 3.75
N ARG A 52 1.76 4.07 3.81
CA ARG A 52 1.71 3.05 4.87
C ARG A 52 2.98 2.21 4.90
N ARG A 53 3.54 1.90 3.73
CA ARG A 53 4.83 1.21 3.61
C ARG A 53 5.98 2.00 4.21
N TRP A 54 6.02 3.29 3.94
CA TRP A 54 7.04 4.19 4.46
C TRP A 54 6.92 4.36 5.99
N MET A 55 5.70 4.54 6.51
CA MET A 55 5.45 4.65 7.95
C MET A 55 5.93 3.43 8.74
N MET A 56 5.68 2.22 8.22
CA MET A 56 6.13 0.99 8.87
C MET A 56 7.66 0.87 8.90
N LYS A 57 8.35 1.27 7.82
CA LYS A 57 9.82 1.32 7.80
C LYS A 57 10.35 2.32 8.84
N ARG A 58 9.71 3.48 8.96
CA ARG A 58 10.08 4.51 9.95
C ARG A 58 9.91 4.00 11.39
N MET A 59 8.78 3.35 11.67
CA MET A 59 8.49 2.80 13.01
C MET A 59 9.52 1.74 13.41
N LEU A 60 9.87 0.84 12.49
CA LEU A 60 10.90 -0.19 12.74
C LEU A 60 12.25 0.41 13.11
N LYS A 61 12.67 1.47 12.41
CA LYS A 61 13.92 2.19 12.72
C LYS A 61 13.88 2.81 14.11
N HIS A 62 12.72 3.34 14.53
CA HIS A 62 12.57 3.93 15.85
C HIS A 62 12.58 2.87 16.97
N GLN A 63 11.98 1.72 16.71
CA GLN A 63 11.96 0.60 17.65
C GLN A 63 13.35 -0.01 17.85
N GLN A 64 14.13 -0.15 16.77
CA GLN A 64 15.54 -0.56 16.84
C GLN A 64 16.40 0.42 17.66
N TYR A 65 16.20 1.72 17.48
CA TYR A 65 16.91 2.75 18.24
C TYR A 65 16.62 2.69 19.75
N LEU A 66 15.37 2.39 20.14
CA LEU A 66 14.99 2.22 21.54
C LEU A 66 15.58 0.94 22.14
N GLU A 67 15.61 -0.16 21.38
CA GLU A 67 16.26 -1.42 21.80
C GLU A 67 17.76 -1.24 22.02
N GLU A 68 18.47 -0.53 21.14
CA GLU A 68 19.90 -0.21 21.30
C GLU A 68 20.17 0.66 22.53
N GLN A 69 19.31 1.64 22.82
CA GLN A 69 19.42 2.44 24.04
C GLN A 69 19.12 1.64 25.31
N ALA A 70 18.14 0.74 25.27
CA ALA A 70 17.83 -0.14 26.40
C ALA A 70 18.95 -1.15 26.70
N LYS A 71 19.71 -1.56 25.68
CA LYS A 71 20.83 -2.50 25.81
C LYS A 71 22.15 -1.84 26.26
N ASN A 72 22.29 -0.53 26.04
CA ASN A 72 23.43 0.28 26.49
C ASN A 72 23.24 0.89 27.90
N LYS A 73 22.10 0.62 28.55
CA LYS A 73 21.79 1.01 29.93
C LYS A 73 21.93 -0.18 30.85
#